data_AF-A0A0S7ZQ77-F1
#
_entry.id   AF-A0A0S7ZQ77-F1
#
_cell.length_a   1.000
_cell.length_b   1.000
_cell.length_c   1.000
_cell.angle_alpha   90.00
_cell.angle_beta   90.00
_cell.angle_gamma   90.00
#
_symmetry.space_group_name_H-M   'P 1'
#
loop_
_entity.id
_entity.type
_entity.pdbx_description
1 polymer ?
#
loop_
_entity_poly.entity_id
_entity_poly.type
_entity_poly.pdbx_seq_one_letter_code
_entity_poly.pdbx_strand_id
1 'polypeptide(L)'
;MSGKTIAVAGHAGIGHVHGVAGFVQDDTAGFGVVGAMIADSLQADTRIADARADIAANSVRITTMDGGTYTAYPRRGITPAEACLVPAARMQNALHCQSVAVNCFGRMYGQGALETPVALAAAAANAVVDGFHKRAPTSFVMMEESLPLNAGLMGGITREFADRTVCYLTTVNYTRGGIGPVEDLEGNIALGSKRHLMERLNMLLCPTIIVEGKAYLPSISDQLDQNTFLVRAQRELDNPVVARALVQAAEDLGLPVIFRDDLLPHNPGAMRRDTAALALRLIDCVEQLRQSEFASDKVKVVADLAQLISQDAGAITCLSNPLHDVVRGTGNLPGTSAVLSLLVSREYYDHWKIPLLESEDVALAKQIISRAIDKIARQYEAACSYLHVHHVDIAHLEDALFEKHE
;
A
#
# COMPACT_ATOMS: atom_id res chain seq x y z
N MET A 1 -2.30 8.38 33.82
CA MET A 1 -1.64 7.10 33.48
C MET A 1 -1.56 7.06 31.97
N SER A 2 -0.37 7.20 31.36
CA SER A 2 -0.26 7.09 29.90
C SER A 2 -0.43 5.62 29.52
N GLY A 3 -1.56 5.26 28.91
CA GLY A 3 -1.82 3.89 28.46
C GLY A 3 -0.80 3.41 27.42
N LYS A 4 -0.61 2.09 27.34
CA LYS A 4 0.26 1.47 26.34
C LYS A 4 -0.32 1.74 24.95
N THR A 5 0.34 2.54 24.11
CA THR A 5 -0.19 2.92 22.79
C THR A 5 0.47 2.08 21.70
N ILE A 6 -0.32 1.38 20.89
CA ILE A 6 0.18 0.53 19.80
C ILE A 6 -0.48 0.99 18.50
N ALA A 7 0.31 1.17 17.45
CA ALA A 7 -0.18 1.57 16.14
C ALA A 7 -0.33 0.37 15.21
N VAL A 8 -1.30 0.46 14.30
CA VAL A 8 -1.42 -0.39 13.12
C VAL A 8 -1.62 0.52 11.91
N ALA A 9 -0.69 0.46 10.96
CA ALA A 9 -0.71 1.27 9.77
C ALA A 9 -0.81 0.38 8.52
N GLY A 10 -1.66 0.76 7.57
CA GLY A 10 -1.78 0.11 6.28
C GLY A 10 -2.00 1.14 5.19
N HIS A 11 -1.63 0.82 3.96
CA HIS A 11 -1.77 1.74 2.84
C HIS A 11 -2.33 1.07 1.59
N ALA A 12 -2.77 1.91 0.66
CA ALA A 12 -3.16 1.50 -0.68
C ALA A 12 -2.26 2.16 -1.71
N GLY A 13 -1.31 1.40 -2.24
CA GLY A 13 -0.50 1.75 -3.40
C GLY A 13 -1.31 1.66 -4.69
N ILE A 14 -2.05 2.72 -5.03
CA ILE A 14 -3.03 2.67 -6.12
C ILE A 14 -2.34 2.56 -7.49
N GLY A 15 -2.35 1.36 -8.06
CA GLY A 15 -1.72 1.04 -9.34
C GLY A 15 -0.32 0.44 -9.22
N HIS A 16 0.23 0.29 -8.01
CA HIS A 16 1.54 -0.32 -7.80
C HIS A 16 1.46 -1.84 -7.83
N VAL A 17 1.43 -2.39 -9.04
CA VAL A 17 1.21 -3.83 -9.24
C VAL A 17 2.50 -4.61 -9.42
N HIS A 18 3.56 -3.97 -9.92
CA HIS A 18 4.82 -4.63 -10.22
C HIS A 18 5.98 -3.86 -9.63
N GLY A 19 7.05 -4.59 -9.35
CA GLY A 19 8.35 -4.04 -9.04
C GLY A 19 9.48 -4.77 -9.76
N VAL A 20 10.70 -4.56 -9.30
CA VAL A 20 11.90 -5.17 -9.89
C VAL A 20 11.92 -6.69 -9.73
N ALA A 21 12.66 -7.36 -10.62
CA ALA A 21 12.97 -8.78 -10.55
C ALA A 21 11.73 -9.71 -10.49
N GLY A 22 10.64 -9.31 -11.16
CA GLY A 22 9.41 -10.12 -11.25
C GLY A 22 8.54 -10.09 -9.99
N PHE A 23 8.80 -9.15 -9.08
CA PHE A 23 7.91 -8.88 -7.95
C PHE A 23 6.56 -8.35 -8.45
N VAL A 24 5.46 -8.94 -7.96
CA VAL A 24 4.09 -8.55 -8.33
C VAL A 24 3.22 -8.52 -7.09
N GLN A 25 2.34 -7.54 -6.92
CA GLN A 25 1.56 -7.38 -5.70
C GLN A 25 0.15 -6.81 -5.89
N ASP A 26 -0.69 -7.09 -4.90
CA ASP A 26 -1.78 -6.23 -4.47
C ASP A 26 -1.28 -5.34 -3.34
N ASP A 27 -0.80 -4.16 -3.71
CA ASP A 27 -0.28 -3.16 -2.76
C ASP A 27 -1.38 -2.41 -2.01
N THR A 28 -2.63 -2.86 -2.15
CA THR A 28 -3.78 -2.35 -1.41
C THR A 28 -4.19 -3.24 -0.25
N ALA A 29 -3.49 -4.37 -0.05
CA ALA A 29 -3.78 -5.33 1.02
C ALA A 29 -3.68 -4.70 2.41
N GLY A 30 -2.67 -3.86 2.66
CA GLY A 30 -2.49 -3.16 3.93
C GLY A 30 -3.71 -2.31 4.30
N PHE A 31 -4.16 -1.49 3.35
CA PHE A 31 -5.39 -0.71 3.45
C PHE A 31 -6.62 -1.59 3.67
N GLY A 32 -6.76 -2.68 2.90
CA GLY A 32 -7.89 -3.59 3.03
C GLY A 32 -7.99 -4.21 4.42
N VAL A 33 -6.87 -4.64 5.00
CA VAL A 33 -6.81 -5.25 6.34
C VAL A 33 -7.08 -4.22 7.44
N VAL A 34 -6.35 -3.11 7.44
CA VAL A 34 -6.48 -2.08 8.50
C VAL A 34 -7.83 -1.37 8.38
N GLY A 35 -8.26 -1.06 7.16
CA GLY A 35 -9.58 -0.53 6.88
C GLY A 35 -10.70 -1.48 7.33
N ALA A 36 -10.53 -2.80 7.21
CA ALA A 36 -11.50 -3.76 7.76
C ALA A 36 -11.54 -3.75 9.30
N MET A 37 -10.41 -3.54 9.99
CA MET A 37 -10.42 -3.36 11.45
C MET A 37 -11.14 -2.08 11.88
N ILE A 38 -10.98 -1.00 11.10
CA ILE A 38 -11.70 0.26 11.31
C ILE A 38 -13.20 0.05 11.03
N ALA A 39 -13.55 -0.62 9.93
CA ALA A 39 -14.93 -0.91 9.54
C ALA A 39 -15.66 -1.73 10.61
N ASP A 40 -15.06 -2.80 11.13
CA ASP A 40 -15.61 -3.58 12.25
C ASP A 40 -15.91 -2.69 13.46
N SER A 41 -14.96 -1.80 13.77
CA SER A 41 -15.05 -0.92 14.92
C SER A 41 -16.13 0.17 14.77
N LEU A 42 -16.42 0.57 13.54
CA LEU A 42 -17.47 1.53 13.20
C LEU A 42 -18.80 0.87 12.83
N GLN A 43 -18.82 -0.47 12.74
CA GLN A 43 -19.90 -1.23 12.11
C GLN A 43 -20.28 -0.64 10.74
N ALA A 44 -19.25 -0.34 9.95
CA ALA A 44 -19.38 0.30 8.65
C ALA A 44 -19.53 -0.73 7.52
N ASP A 45 -20.39 -0.43 6.56
CA ASP A 45 -20.57 -1.21 5.34
C ASP A 45 -19.81 -0.55 4.17
N THR A 46 -18.67 -1.14 3.85
CA THR A 46 -17.76 -0.67 2.80
C THR A 46 -18.10 -1.23 1.42
N ARG A 47 -19.21 -1.96 1.25
CA ARG A 47 -19.63 -2.42 -0.09
C ARG A 47 -20.00 -1.24 -0.97
N ILE A 48 -19.80 -1.40 -2.27
CA ILE A 48 -20.11 -0.38 -3.27
C ILE A 48 -21.62 -0.40 -3.56
N ALA A 49 -22.30 0.70 -3.24
CA ALA A 49 -23.70 0.92 -3.56
C ALA A 49 -23.90 1.39 -5.01
N ASP A 50 -23.07 2.33 -5.46
CA ASP A 50 -23.07 2.83 -6.82
C ASP A 50 -21.66 2.96 -7.40
N ALA A 51 -21.53 2.60 -8.68
CA ALA A 51 -20.33 2.72 -9.47
C ALA A 51 -20.71 3.22 -10.86
N ARG A 52 -20.17 4.38 -11.25
CA ARG A 52 -20.46 5.01 -12.54
C ARG A 52 -19.24 5.69 -13.12
N ALA A 53 -19.13 5.62 -14.44
CA ALA A 53 -18.22 6.44 -15.21
C ALA A 53 -19.00 7.51 -15.96
N ASP A 54 -18.47 8.72 -15.99
CA ASP A 54 -18.91 9.81 -16.84
C ASP A 54 -17.86 10.03 -17.93
N ILE A 55 -18.24 9.70 -19.16
CA ILE A 55 -17.39 9.80 -20.34
C ILE A 55 -17.08 11.27 -20.66
N ALA A 56 -18.07 12.16 -20.53
CA ALA A 56 -17.91 13.58 -20.86
C ALA A 56 -17.07 14.31 -19.82
N ALA A 57 -17.29 13.99 -18.54
CA ALA A 57 -16.50 14.53 -17.44
C ALA A 57 -15.16 13.80 -17.22
N ASN A 58 -14.89 12.72 -17.97
CA ASN A 58 -13.72 11.87 -17.84
C ASN A 58 -13.48 11.43 -16.38
N SER A 59 -14.49 10.83 -15.75
CA SER A 59 -14.44 10.53 -14.32
C SER A 59 -15.06 9.19 -13.94
N VAL A 60 -14.55 8.58 -12.89
CA VAL A 60 -15.12 7.40 -12.24
C VAL A 60 -15.53 7.79 -10.82
N ARG A 61 -16.79 7.54 -10.46
CA ARG A 61 -17.33 7.80 -9.13
C ARG A 61 -17.78 6.51 -8.47
N ILE A 62 -17.35 6.32 -7.23
CA ILE A 62 -17.84 5.28 -6.32
C ILE A 62 -18.63 5.93 -5.18
N THR A 63 -19.71 5.26 -4.78
CA THR A 63 -20.43 5.51 -3.54
C THR A 63 -20.58 4.20 -2.76
N THR A 64 -20.17 4.18 -1.49
CA THR A 64 -20.32 3.02 -0.59
C THR A 64 -21.73 2.95 0.02
N MET A 65 -22.09 1.81 0.61
CA MET A 65 -23.39 1.62 1.29
C MET A 65 -23.63 2.62 2.41
N ASP A 66 -22.58 3.02 3.13
CA ASP A 66 -22.65 4.05 4.17
C ASP A 66 -22.52 5.50 3.62
N GLY A 67 -22.62 5.70 2.31
CA GLY A 67 -22.67 7.02 1.68
C GLY A 67 -21.32 7.73 1.53
N GLY A 68 -20.22 7.03 1.78
CA GLY A 68 -18.88 7.48 1.40
C GLY A 68 -18.77 7.62 -0.12
N THR A 69 -18.16 8.69 -0.62
CA THR A 69 -18.11 8.96 -2.06
C THR A 69 -16.78 9.57 -2.46
N TYR A 70 -16.28 9.17 -3.62
CA TYR A 70 -15.12 9.81 -4.22
C TYR A 70 -15.20 9.75 -5.74
N THR A 71 -14.60 10.74 -6.40
CA THR A 71 -14.50 10.81 -7.87
C THR A 71 -13.02 10.89 -8.27
N ALA A 72 -12.57 9.92 -9.05
CA ALA A 72 -11.22 9.89 -9.61
C ALA A 72 -11.28 10.12 -11.12
N TYR A 73 -10.14 10.50 -11.70
CA TYR A 73 -10.03 10.94 -13.09
C TYR A 73 -8.82 10.25 -13.73
N PRO A 74 -9.01 9.41 -14.76
CA PRO A 74 -7.91 8.94 -15.60
C PRO A 74 -7.46 10.07 -16.53
N ARG A 75 -6.23 10.02 -17.04
CA ARG A 75 -5.67 11.10 -17.87
C ARG A 75 -6.13 11.03 -19.33
N ARG A 76 -6.29 9.84 -19.90
CA ARG A 76 -6.53 9.61 -21.35
C ARG A 76 -7.99 9.52 -21.78
N GLY A 77 -8.94 9.83 -20.89
CA GLY A 77 -10.36 9.64 -21.20
C GLY A 77 -10.88 8.28 -20.75
N ILE A 78 -12.20 8.13 -20.81
CA ILE A 78 -12.90 6.86 -20.59
C ILE A 78 -13.70 6.57 -21.85
N THR A 79 -13.53 5.39 -22.43
CA THR A 79 -14.34 4.95 -23.57
C THR A 79 -15.74 4.49 -23.12
N PRO A 80 -16.75 4.48 -24.02
CA PRO A 80 -18.04 3.88 -23.71
C PRO A 80 -17.95 2.42 -23.25
N ALA A 81 -17.02 1.64 -23.82
CA ALA A 81 -16.81 0.24 -23.44
C ALA A 81 -16.29 0.12 -22.00
N GLU A 82 -15.30 0.93 -21.61
CA GLU A 82 -14.81 0.97 -20.23
C GLU A 82 -15.90 1.43 -19.25
N ALA A 83 -16.68 2.44 -19.64
CA ALA A 83 -17.79 2.93 -18.83
C ALA A 83 -18.86 1.85 -18.56
N CYS A 84 -19.11 0.96 -19.54
CA CYS A 84 -20.01 -0.18 -19.38
C CYS A 84 -19.49 -1.24 -18.39
N LEU A 85 -18.18 -1.30 -18.13
CA LEU A 85 -17.58 -2.27 -17.20
C LEU A 85 -17.62 -1.81 -15.74
N VAL A 86 -17.52 -0.49 -15.48
CA VAL A 86 -17.50 0.08 -14.12
C VAL A 86 -18.69 -0.37 -13.23
N PRO A 87 -19.94 -0.47 -13.73
CA PRO A 87 -21.07 -1.03 -12.97
C PRO A 87 -20.84 -2.39 -12.32
N ALA A 88 -19.92 -3.23 -12.83
CA ALA A 88 -19.61 -4.54 -12.26
C ALA A 88 -18.99 -4.44 -10.84
N ALA A 89 -18.49 -3.25 -10.46
CA ALA A 89 -17.98 -2.99 -9.12
C ALA A 89 -19.07 -2.99 -8.03
N ARG A 90 -20.35 -2.80 -8.39
CA ARG A 90 -21.44 -2.76 -7.41
C ARG A 90 -21.49 -4.05 -6.58
N MET A 91 -21.86 -3.92 -5.31
CA MET A 91 -21.88 -4.97 -4.29
C MET A 91 -20.54 -5.57 -3.88
N GLN A 92 -19.45 -5.31 -4.61
CA GLN A 92 -18.11 -5.70 -4.18
C GLN A 92 -17.65 -4.83 -3.00
N ASN A 93 -16.70 -5.33 -2.21
CA ASN A 93 -16.15 -4.59 -1.08
C ASN A 93 -15.10 -3.57 -1.55
N ALA A 94 -15.33 -2.28 -1.32
CA ALA A 94 -14.40 -1.22 -1.73
C ALA A 94 -13.06 -1.25 -1.00
N LEU A 95 -12.96 -1.96 0.14
CA LEU A 95 -11.67 -2.23 0.81
C LEU A 95 -10.72 -3.08 -0.04
N HIS A 96 -11.23 -3.83 -1.01
CA HIS A 96 -10.43 -4.68 -1.91
C HIS A 96 -10.27 -3.96 -3.26
N CYS A 97 -9.88 -2.69 -3.23
CA CYS A 97 -10.01 -1.78 -4.38
C CYS A 97 -9.26 -2.23 -5.64
N GLN A 98 -8.06 -2.81 -5.52
CA GLN A 98 -7.36 -3.43 -6.65
C GLN A 98 -8.15 -4.62 -7.22
N SER A 99 -8.64 -5.52 -6.36
CA SER A 99 -9.45 -6.67 -6.78
C SER A 99 -10.74 -6.23 -7.48
N VAL A 100 -11.40 -5.19 -6.99
CA VAL A 100 -12.57 -4.58 -7.66
C VAL A 100 -12.21 -4.12 -9.06
N ALA A 101 -11.09 -3.41 -9.23
CA ALA A 101 -10.66 -2.93 -10.54
C ALA A 101 -10.32 -4.07 -11.50
N VAL A 102 -9.58 -5.08 -11.03
CA VAL A 102 -9.23 -6.27 -11.82
C VAL A 102 -10.48 -7.08 -12.18
N ASN A 103 -11.46 -7.23 -11.29
CA ASN A 103 -12.71 -7.91 -11.60
C ASN A 103 -13.54 -7.19 -12.68
N CYS A 104 -13.46 -5.86 -12.75
CA CYS A 104 -14.17 -5.09 -13.78
C CYS A 104 -13.46 -5.11 -15.13
N PHE A 105 -12.13 -4.98 -15.14
CA PHE A 105 -11.35 -4.71 -16.36
C PHE A 105 -10.40 -5.85 -16.77
N GLY A 106 -10.28 -6.90 -15.96
CA GLY A 106 -9.42 -8.06 -16.17
C GLY A 106 -7.97 -7.86 -15.71
N ARG A 107 -7.44 -6.62 -15.72
CA ARG A 107 -6.09 -6.26 -15.22
C ARG A 107 -6.05 -4.81 -14.73
N MET A 108 -5.03 -4.50 -13.94
CA MET A 108 -4.66 -3.15 -13.54
C MET A 108 -3.13 -3.05 -13.54
N TYR A 109 -2.58 -1.99 -14.14
CA TYR A 109 -1.15 -1.66 -14.15
C TYR A 109 -1.00 -0.14 -13.95
N GLY A 110 -0.07 0.28 -13.11
CA GLY A 110 0.25 1.67 -12.84
C GLY A 110 1.08 2.33 -13.93
N GLN A 111 1.82 3.38 -13.56
CA GLN A 111 2.76 4.10 -14.42
C GLN A 111 2.09 4.66 -15.70
N GLY A 112 0.78 4.89 -15.62
CA GLY A 112 -0.06 5.34 -16.73
C GLY A 112 -0.30 4.27 -17.80
N ALA A 113 -0.14 2.98 -17.50
CA ALA A 113 -0.45 1.90 -18.44
C ALA A 113 -1.95 1.63 -18.52
N LEU A 114 -2.64 1.46 -17.38
CA LEU A 114 -4.08 1.21 -17.31
C LEU A 114 -4.77 2.22 -16.38
N GLU A 115 -4.98 3.43 -16.88
CA GLU A 115 -5.43 4.57 -16.08
C GLU A 115 -6.88 4.43 -15.57
N THR A 116 -7.80 3.87 -16.37
CA THR A 116 -9.21 3.70 -15.95
C THR A 116 -9.37 2.70 -14.79
N PRO A 117 -8.77 1.48 -14.83
CA PRO A 117 -8.75 0.59 -13.66
C PRO A 117 -8.13 1.23 -12.43
N VAL A 118 -7.02 1.96 -12.58
CA VAL A 118 -6.35 2.66 -11.47
C VAL A 118 -7.28 3.74 -10.87
N ALA A 119 -7.98 4.51 -11.71
CA ALA A 119 -8.97 5.49 -11.26
C ALA A 119 -10.15 4.83 -10.51
N LEU A 120 -10.63 3.67 -10.97
CA LEU A 120 -11.67 2.90 -10.26
C LEU A 120 -11.19 2.46 -8.87
N ALA A 121 -9.98 1.90 -8.77
CA ALA A 121 -9.38 1.52 -7.49
C ALA A 121 -9.22 2.73 -6.55
N ALA A 122 -8.74 3.86 -7.07
CA ALA A 122 -8.62 5.12 -6.33
C ALA A 122 -9.98 5.58 -5.79
N ALA A 123 -11.01 5.58 -6.64
CA ALA A 123 -12.35 5.99 -6.24
C ALA A 123 -12.93 5.07 -5.16
N ALA A 124 -12.70 3.77 -5.25
CA ALA A 124 -13.13 2.81 -4.24
C ALA A 124 -12.43 3.04 -2.89
N ALA A 125 -11.10 3.10 -2.85
CA ALA A 125 -10.34 3.29 -1.61
C ALA A 125 -10.69 4.61 -0.91
N ASN A 126 -10.73 5.72 -1.66
CA ASN A 126 -11.05 7.02 -1.08
C ASN A 126 -12.51 7.12 -0.62
N ALA A 127 -13.45 6.48 -1.32
CA ALA A 127 -14.85 6.44 -0.88
C ALA A 127 -15.03 5.71 0.46
N VAL A 128 -14.17 4.72 0.77
CA VAL A 128 -14.15 4.08 2.09
C VAL A 128 -13.70 5.04 3.18
N VAL A 129 -12.59 5.77 2.98
CA VAL A 129 -12.07 6.73 3.96
C VAL A 129 -13.11 7.83 4.24
N ASP A 130 -13.72 8.40 3.19
CA ASP A 130 -14.81 9.37 3.31
C ASP A 130 -16.03 8.76 4.04
N GLY A 131 -16.35 7.49 3.76
CA GLY A 131 -17.42 6.75 4.45
C GLY A 131 -17.16 6.62 5.96
N PHE A 132 -15.94 6.28 6.37
CA PHE A 132 -15.56 6.22 7.79
C PHE A 132 -15.70 7.58 8.46
N HIS A 133 -15.26 8.65 7.79
CA HIS A 133 -15.40 10.01 8.32
C HIS A 133 -16.87 10.40 8.49
N LYS A 134 -17.73 10.14 7.51
CA LYS A 134 -19.18 10.40 7.60
C LYS A 134 -19.86 9.58 8.70
N ARG A 135 -19.45 8.32 8.87
CA ARG A 135 -20.00 7.43 9.89
C ARG A 135 -19.64 7.86 11.30
N ALA A 136 -18.44 8.43 11.47
CA ALA A 136 -17.90 8.78 12.78
C ALA A 136 -17.13 10.12 12.75
N PRO A 137 -17.81 11.25 12.50
CA PRO A 137 -17.16 12.54 12.23
C PRO A 137 -16.37 13.09 13.41
N THR A 138 -16.67 12.65 14.63
CA THR A 138 -15.98 13.09 15.86
C THR A 138 -14.81 12.19 16.25
N SER A 139 -14.84 10.90 15.91
CA SER A 139 -13.81 9.93 16.34
C SER A 139 -12.90 9.44 15.21
N PHE A 140 -13.33 9.52 13.95
CA PHE A 140 -12.50 9.23 12.80
C PHE A 140 -11.91 10.52 12.24
N VAL A 141 -10.59 10.63 12.30
CA VAL A 141 -9.86 11.79 11.78
C VAL A 141 -9.49 11.50 10.33
N MET A 142 -9.78 12.44 9.43
CA MET A 142 -9.46 12.35 8.01
C MET A 142 -8.68 13.58 7.56
N MET A 143 -7.74 13.40 6.64
CA MET A 143 -6.98 14.46 5.97
C MET A 143 -6.77 14.11 4.49
N GLU A 144 -6.61 15.13 3.65
CA GLU A 144 -6.08 14.94 2.29
C GLU A 144 -4.57 14.75 2.35
N GLU A 145 -4.07 13.92 1.43
CA GLU A 145 -2.64 13.71 1.24
C GLU A 145 -1.97 14.96 0.65
N SER A 146 -0.83 15.36 1.22
CA SER A 146 -0.19 16.65 0.92
C SER A 146 0.92 16.60 -0.12
N LEU A 147 1.24 15.43 -0.70
CA LEU A 147 2.26 15.34 -1.75
C LEU A 147 1.77 16.00 -3.05
N PRO A 148 2.59 16.80 -3.75
CA PRO A 148 2.14 17.68 -4.85
C PRO A 148 1.35 17.00 -5.98
N LEU A 149 1.65 15.74 -6.32
CA LEU A 149 0.97 15.00 -7.40
C LEU A 149 -0.20 14.14 -6.90
N ASN A 150 -0.26 13.90 -5.59
CA ASN A 150 -1.24 12.99 -5.03
C ASN A 150 -2.60 13.65 -4.78
N ALA A 151 -3.61 12.81 -4.64
CA ALA A 151 -4.99 13.19 -4.35
C ALA A 151 -5.68 12.20 -3.41
N GLY A 152 -4.90 11.37 -2.71
CA GLY A 152 -5.41 10.42 -1.76
C GLY A 152 -6.02 11.05 -0.51
N LEU A 153 -6.85 10.28 0.16
CA LEU A 153 -7.32 10.53 1.51
C LEU A 153 -6.55 9.63 2.48
N MET A 154 -6.34 10.16 3.67
CA MET A 154 -5.78 9.45 4.80
C MET A 154 -6.73 9.57 5.98
N GLY A 155 -6.77 8.57 6.83
CA GLY A 155 -7.56 8.68 8.04
C GLY A 155 -7.28 7.59 9.05
N GLY A 156 -7.78 7.79 10.26
CA GLY A 156 -7.55 6.86 11.36
C GLY A 156 -8.45 7.09 12.56
N ILE A 157 -8.40 6.13 13.47
CA ILE A 157 -9.18 6.13 14.71
C ILE A 157 -8.37 5.53 15.85
N THR A 158 -8.57 6.08 17.04
CA THR A 158 -8.01 5.57 18.29
C THR A 158 -9.08 4.80 19.06
N ARG A 159 -8.71 3.62 19.58
CA ARG A 159 -9.57 2.76 20.40
C ARG A 159 -8.91 2.45 21.73
N GLU A 160 -9.64 2.75 22.80
CA GLU A 160 -9.21 2.46 24.15
C GLU A 160 -9.72 1.08 24.59
N PHE A 161 -8.80 0.29 25.14
CA PHE A 161 -9.06 -0.97 25.81
C PHE A 161 -8.62 -0.83 27.28
N ALA A 162 -9.03 -1.77 28.13
CA ALA A 162 -8.80 -1.67 29.57
C ALA A 162 -7.32 -1.44 29.98
N ASP A 163 -6.36 -1.99 29.21
CA ASP A 163 -4.94 -1.96 29.52
C ASP A 163 -4.06 -1.27 28.46
N ARG A 164 -4.65 -0.80 27.34
CA ARG A 164 -3.93 -0.26 26.18
C ARG A 164 -4.80 0.60 25.27
N THR A 165 -4.15 1.37 24.44
CA THR A 165 -4.76 2.15 23.35
C THR A 165 -4.22 1.61 22.03
N VAL A 166 -5.11 1.39 21.05
CA VAL A 166 -4.73 0.99 19.70
C VAL A 166 -5.15 2.06 18.70
N CYS A 167 -4.21 2.48 17.86
CA CYS A 167 -4.44 3.48 16.84
C CYS A 167 -4.35 2.84 15.45
N TYR A 168 -5.40 2.98 14.65
CA TYR A 168 -5.45 2.47 13.29
C TYR A 168 -5.31 3.62 12.31
N LEU A 169 -4.45 3.45 11.30
CA LEU A 169 -4.18 4.44 10.26
C LEU A 169 -4.23 3.77 8.89
N THR A 170 -5.00 4.38 7.99
CA THR A 170 -5.05 4.02 6.58
C THR A 170 -4.64 5.20 5.71
N THR A 171 -3.75 4.96 4.76
CA THR A 171 -3.33 5.94 3.75
C THR A 171 -3.72 5.43 2.36
N VAL A 172 -4.27 6.29 1.51
CA VAL A 172 -4.44 5.98 0.08
C VAL A 172 -3.38 6.73 -0.70
N ASN A 173 -2.35 6.06 -1.19
CA ASN A 173 -1.33 6.68 -2.03
C ASN A 173 -1.84 6.66 -3.48
N TYR A 174 -2.30 7.81 -3.97
CA TYR A 174 -2.90 7.91 -5.30
C TYR A 174 -2.47 9.19 -6.01
N THR A 175 -1.83 9.04 -7.17
CA THR A 175 -1.48 10.16 -8.04
C THR A 175 -2.58 10.46 -9.05
N ARG A 176 -2.93 11.75 -9.21
CA ARG A 176 -3.98 12.20 -10.14
C ARG A 176 -3.71 11.72 -11.57
N GLY A 177 -4.77 11.32 -12.28
CA GLY A 177 -4.67 10.85 -13.66
C GLY A 177 -4.53 9.33 -13.80
N GLY A 178 -4.53 8.58 -12.69
CA GLY A 178 -4.43 7.12 -12.73
C GLY A 178 -3.05 6.61 -13.14
N ILE A 179 -1.99 7.33 -12.78
CA ILE A 179 -0.63 7.08 -13.28
C ILE A 179 0.25 6.24 -12.34
N GLY A 180 -0.33 5.55 -11.36
CA GLY A 180 0.40 4.82 -10.31
C GLY A 180 0.66 5.73 -9.09
N PRO A 181 1.16 5.19 -7.98
CA PRO A 181 1.28 5.96 -6.75
C PRO A 181 2.69 6.55 -6.55
N VAL A 182 2.71 7.68 -5.85
CA VAL A 182 3.87 8.15 -5.08
C VAL A 182 3.59 7.79 -3.62
N GLU A 183 4.42 6.95 -3.04
CA GLU A 183 4.22 6.27 -1.76
C GLU A 183 5.13 6.85 -0.66
N ASP A 184 5.63 8.08 -0.84
CA ASP A 184 6.44 8.79 0.17
C ASP A 184 5.75 8.95 1.54
N LEU A 185 4.45 8.65 1.63
CA LEU A 185 3.68 8.63 2.87
C LEU A 185 3.10 7.25 3.20
N GLU A 186 3.70 6.15 2.73
CA GLU A 186 3.34 4.77 3.13
C GLU A 186 3.80 4.45 4.57
N GLY A 187 3.53 3.22 5.03
CA GLY A 187 4.00 2.71 6.31
C GLY A 187 3.68 3.63 7.50
N ASN A 188 4.69 3.96 8.30
CA ASN A 188 4.56 4.91 9.41
C ASN A 188 5.39 6.19 9.23
N ILE A 189 5.67 6.57 7.99
CA ILE A 189 6.33 7.83 7.65
C ILE A 189 5.49 9.01 8.15
N ALA A 190 6.08 9.88 8.97
CA ALA A 190 5.41 11.01 9.61
C ALA A 190 5.85 12.35 9.01
N LEU A 191 5.45 12.63 7.77
CA LEU A 191 5.72 13.90 7.06
C LEU A 191 4.43 14.56 6.57
N GLY A 192 4.46 15.88 6.36
CA GLY A 192 3.34 16.65 5.82
C GLY A 192 2.03 16.45 6.60
N SER A 193 0.91 16.38 5.86
CA SER A 193 -0.42 16.10 6.41
C SER A 193 -0.49 14.79 7.21
N LYS A 194 0.28 13.75 6.83
CA LYS A 194 0.29 12.47 7.56
C LYS A 194 0.88 12.64 8.96
N ARG A 195 1.91 13.48 9.12
CA ARG A 195 2.46 13.83 10.44
C ARG A 195 1.37 14.38 11.36
N HIS A 196 0.61 15.37 10.88
CA HIS A 196 -0.46 15.99 11.67
C HIS A 196 -1.58 15.00 12.04
N LEU A 197 -1.91 14.08 11.11
CA LEU A 197 -2.83 12.99 11.40
C LEU A 197 -2.29 12.07 12.49
N MET A 198 -1.03 11.65 12.39
CA MET A 198 -0.36 10.80 13.38
C MET A 198 -0.22 11.49 14.75
N GLU A 199 0.03 12.80 14.80
CA GLU A 199 0.04 13.60 16.04
C GLU A 199 -1.33 13.53 16.74
N ARG A 200 -2.42 13.73 15.99
CA ARG A 200 -3.79 13.66 16.53
C ARG A 200 -4.19 12.26 17.01
N LEU A 201 -3.63 11.22 16.39
CA LEU A 201 -3.86 9.83 16.77
C LEU A 201 -2.86 9.35 17.84
N ASN A 202 -1.92 10.19 18.28
CA ASN A 202 -0.85 9.82 19.21
C ASN A 202 0.04 8.66 18.71
N MET A 203 0.37 8.67 17.42
CA MET A 203 1.09 7.59 16.72
C MET A 203 2.57 7.87 16.45
N LEU A 204 3.06 9.09 16.69
CA LEU A 204 4.43 9.47 16.30
C LEU A 204 5.52 8.58 16.93
N LEU A 205 5.36 8.23 18.20
CA LEU A 205 6.36 7.47 18.96
C LEU A 205 5.69 6.30 19.69
N CYS A 206 5.32 5.28 18.92
CA CYS A 206 4.76 4.06 19.47
C CYS A 206 5.16 2.81 18.66
N PRO A 207 5.19 1.61 19.29
CA PRO A 207 5.35 0.36 18.56
C PRO A 207 4.26 0.24 17.49
N THR A 208 4.67 0.02 16.25
CA THR A 208 3.77 0.01 15.10
C THR A 208 3.81 -1.34 14.40
N ILE A 209 2.65 -1.88 14.03
CA ILE A 209 2.54 -2.95 13.03
C ILE A 209 2.28 -2.27 11.68
N ILE A 210 3.16 -2.47 10.71
CA ILE A 210 2.91 -2.07 9.33
C ILE A 210 2.32 -3.28 8.60
N VAL A 211 1.19 -3.08 7.93
CA VAL A 211 0.54 -4.11 7.11
C VAL A 211 0.74 -3.73 5.65
N GLU A 212 1.37 -4.63 4.91
CA GLU A 212 1.78 -4.45 3.52
C GLU A 212 1.05 -5.40 2.56
N GLY A 213 1.36 -5.26 1.27
CA GLY A 213 0.77 -5.98 0.15
C GLY A 213 0.67 -7.51 0.26
N LYS A 214 -0.23 -8.08 -0.56
CA LYS A 214 -0.25 -9.50 -0.93
C LYS A 214 0.62 -9.66 -2.18
N ALA A 215 1.72 -10.40 -2.11
CA ALA A 215 2.76 -10.35 -3.13
C ALA A 215 3.20 -11.73 -3.62
N TYR A 216 3.61 -11.79 -4.88
CA TYR A 216 4.46 -12.82 -5.43
C TYR A 216 5.89 -12.29 -5.46
N LEU A 217 6.78 -12.95 -4.72
CA LEU A 217 8.20 -12.63 -4.64
C LEU A 217 8.99 -13.86 -5.10
N PRO A 218 9.51 -13.89 -6.34
CA PRO A 218 10.09 -15.10 -6.94
C PRO A 218 11.12 -15.82 -6.05
N SER A 219 11.97 -15.07 -5.34
CA SER A 219 13.00 -15.63 -4.46
C SER A 219 12.48 -16.45 -3.27
N ILE A 220 11.19 -16.37 -2.96
CA ILE A 220 10.53 -17.11 -1.87
C ILE A 220 9.32 -17.87 -2.40
N SER A 221 8.44 -17.18 -3.13
CA SER A 221 7.16 -17.70 -3.64
C SER A 221 7.29 -18.94 -4.51
N ASP A 222 8.40 -19.10 -5.24
CA ASP A 222 8.64 -20.29 -6.07
C ASP A 222 8.84 -21.58 -5.25
N GLN A 223 9.10 -21.46 -3.94
CA GLN A 223 9.29 -22.59 -3.03
C GLN A 223 8.10 -22.80 -2.10
N LEU A 224 7.01 -22.04 -2.27
CA LEU A 224 5.83 -22.13 -1.41
C LEU A 224 4.82 -23.13 -1.99
N ASP A 225 4.38 -24.07 -1.15
CA ASP A 225 3.28 -24.99 -1.47
C ASP A 225 1.89 -24.32 -1.30
N GLN A 226 1.82 -23.26 -0.49
CA GLN A 226 0.59 -22.52 -0.20
C GLN A 226 0.89 -21.06 0.13
N ASN A 227 -0.14 -20.20 0.06
CA ASN A 227 -0.02 -18.82 0.48
C ASN A 227 0.44 -18.76 1.95
N THR A 228 1.40 -17.88 2.23
CA THR A 228 2.15 -17.89 3.50
C THR A 228 2.39 -16.46 3.98
N PHE A 229 2.09 -16.17 5.24
CA PHE A 229 2.37 -14.87 5.81
C PHE A 229 3.88 -14.62 5.89
N LEU A 230 4.29 -13.38 5.64
CA LEU A 230 5.68 -12.95 5.75
C LEU A 230 5.77 -11.85 6.79
N VAL A 231 6.60 -12.07 7.81
CA VAL A 231 7.00 -11.03 8.77
C VAL A 231 8.40 -10.56 8.41
N ARG A 232 8.57 -9.24 8.22
CA ARG A 232 9.87 -8.62 7.92
C ARG A 232 10.25 -7.63 9.03
N ALA A 233 11.49 -7.71 9.51
CA ALA A 233 12.09 -6.72 10.39
C ALA A 233 13.61 -6.82 10.31
N GLN A 234 14.27 -5.80 9.76
CA GLN A 234 15.71 -5.74 9.60
C GLN A 234 16.42 -5.87 10.95
N ARG A 235 17.35 -6.85 11.02
CA ARG A 235 18.16 -7.10 12.21
C ARG A 235 18.88 -5.83 12.66
N GLU A 236 18.89 -5.60 13.98
CA GLU A 236 19.57 -4.47 14.65
C GLU A 236 19.05 -3.07 14.26
N LEU A 237 17.98 -2.98 13.47
CA LEU A 237 17.41 -1.71 13.02
C LEU A 237 15.92 -1.62 13.37
N ASP A 238 15.14 -2.64 13.05
CA ASP A 238 13.68 -2.66 13.24
C ASP A 238 13.29 -3.27 14.60
N ASN A 239 12.03 -3.08 15.01
CA ASN A 239 11.59 -3.46 16.35
C ASN A 239 11.41 -4.98 16.49
N PRO A 240 12.30 -5.70 17.20
CA PRO A 240 12.24 -7.15 17.25
C PRO A 240 11.10 -7.65 18.15
N VAL A 241 10.55 -6.81 19.03
CA VAL A 241 9.40 -7.15 19.88
C VAL A 241 8.14 -7.24 19.03
N VAL A 242 7.92 -6.27 18.14
CA VAL A 242 6.79 -6.28 17.19
C VAL A 242 6.91 -7.48 16.25
N ALA A 243 8.10 -7.72 15.68
CA ALA A 243 8.33 -8.84 14.76
C ALA A 243 8.00 -10.20 15.41
N ARG A 244 8.55 -10.46 16.61
CA ARG A 244 8.27 -11.70 17.35
C ARG A 244 6.80 -11.84 17.72
N ALA A 245 6.12 -10.74 18.07
CA ALA A 245 4.70 -10.78 18.39
C ALA A 245 3.86 -11.22 17.19
N LEU A 246 4.18 -10.76 15.97
CA LEU A 246 3.51 -11.17 14.74
C LEU A 246 3.76 -12.64 14.41
N VAL A 247 5.02 -13.09 14.46
CA VAL A 247 5.40 -14.48 14.20
C VAL A 247 4.67 -15.42 15.17
N GLN A 248 4.80 -15.17 16.47
CA GLN A 248 4.12 -15.99 17.49
C GLN A 248 2.60 -15.93 17.38
N ALA A 249 2.02 -14.81 16.96
CA ALA A 249 0.58 -14.71 16.75
C ALA A 249 0.11 -15.62 15.61
N ALA A 250 0.86 -15.67 14.51
CA ALA A 250 0.57 -16.56 13.39
C ALA A 250 0.79 -18.04 13.76
N GLU A 251 1.87 -18.36 14.47
CA GLU A 251 2.15 -19.72 14.99
C GLU A 251 1.06 -20.20 15.95
N ASP A 252 0.62 -19.37 16.89
CA ASP A 252 -0.47 -19.68 17.83
C ASP A 252 -1.83 -19.91 17.13
N LEU A 253 -1.98 -19.41 15.90
CA LEU A 253 -3.15 -19.62 15.05
C LEU A 253 -2.99 -20.82 14.11
N GLY A 254 -1.82 -21.46 14.07
CA GLY A 254 -1.51 -22.53 13.13
C GLY A 254 -1.41 -22.06 11.67
N LEU A 255 -1.13 -20.78 11.44
CA LEU A 255 -1.03 -20.20 10.11
C LEU A 255 0.41 -20.29 9.57
N PRO A 256 0.60 -20.58 8.27
CA PRO A 256 1.93 -20.57 7.67
C PRO A 256 2.54 -19.18 7.77
N VAL A 257 3.74 -19.10 8.35
CA VAL A 257 4.48 -17.84 8.51
C VAL A 257 5.97 -18.04 8.26
N ILE A 258 6.57 -17.10 7.56
CA ILE A 258 8.01 -16.98 7.39
C ILE A 258 8.46 -15.68 8.04
N PHE A 259 9.53 -15.74 8.82
CA PHE A 259 10.21 -14.55 9.33
C PHE A 259 11.50 -14.30 8.57
N ARG A 260 11.74 -13.05 8.16
CA ARG A 260 12.96 -12.62 7.50
C ARG A 260 13.46 -11.30 8.08
N ASP A 261 14.72 -11.29 8.49
CA ASP A 261 15.39 -10.14 9.07
C ASP A 261 16.46 -9.51 8.17
N ASP A 262 16.43 -9.87 6.88
CA ASP A 262 17.39 -9.52 5.84
C ASP A 262 16.73 -9.03 4.54
N LEU A 263 15.40 -8.90 4.51
CA LEU A 263 14.63 -8.45 3.34
C LEU A 263 14.38 -6.93 3.29
N LEU A 264 14.79 -6.18 4.31
CA LEU A 264 14.71 -4.72 4.34
C LEU A 264 16.11 -4.10 4.60
N PRO A 265 17.12 -4.44 3.79
CA PRO A 265 18.48 -4.03 4.06
C PRO A 265 18.61 -2.50 4.00
N HIS A 266 19.30 -1.93 4.98
CA HIS A 266 19.68 -0.52 4.93
C HIS A 266 20.85 -0.36 3.95
N ASN A 267 20.53 0.01 2.72
CA ASN A 267 21.48 0.15 1.62
C ASN A 267 21.36 1.53 0.96
N PRO A 268 22.02 2.57 1.52
CA PRO A 268 21.95 3.92 0.98
C PRO A 268 22.28 3.99 -0.52
N GLY A 269 21.49 4.76 -1.25
CA GLY A 269 21.57 4.93 -2.69
C GLY A 269 21.07 3.75 -3.51
N ALA A 270 20.44 2.72 -2.92
CA ALA A 270 19.86 1.61 -3.68
C ALA A 270 18.85 2.08 -4.73
N MET A 271 17.85 2.86 -4.32
CA MET A 271 16.83 3.42 -5.21
C MET A 271 17.43 4.24 -6.36
N ARG A 272 18.49 5.01 -6.08
CA ARG A 272 19.21 5.79 -7.10
C ARG A 272 19.91 4.88 -8.11
N ARG A 273 20.53 3.79 -7.65
CA ARG A 273 21.18 2.81 -8.53
C ARG A 273 20.16 2.06 -9.38
N ASP A 274 19.03 1.68 -8.80
CA ASP A 274 17.94 1.01 -9.52
C ASP A 274 17.31 1.95 -10.57
N THR A 275 17.12 3.22 -10.22
CA THR A 275 16.71 4.28 -11.16
C THR A 275 17.68 4.38 -12.34
N ALA A 276 18.98 4.45 -12.07
CA ALA A 276 20.01 4.53 -13.12
C ALA A 276 20.04 3.25 -13.98
N ALA A 277 19.91 2.07 -13.36
CA ALA A 277 19.90 0.79 -14.07
C ALA A 277 18.70 0.66 -15.02
N LEU A 278 17.51 1.09 -14.58
CA LEU A 278 16.33 1.13 -15.44
C LEU A 278 16.51 2.13 -16.60
N ALA A 279 17.04 3.32 -16.31
CA ALA A 279 17.31 4.34 -17.34
C ALA A 279 18.25 3.82 -18.43
N LEU A 280 19.31 3.07 -18.07
CA LEU A 280 20.21 2.45 -19.04
C LEU A 280 19.48 1.44 -19.93
N ARG A 281 18.63 0.57 -19.36
CA ARG A 281 17.82 -0.38 -20.13
C ARG A 281 16.85 0.32 -21.09
N LEU A 282 16.27 1.45 -20.68
CA LEU A 282 15.43 2.28 -21.54
C LEU A 282 16.25 2.88 -22.70
N ILE A 283 17.45 3.40 -22.43
CA ILE A 283 18.36 3.93 -23.46
C ILE A 283 18.72 2.83 -24.48
N ASP A 284 19.03 1.62 -24.01
CA ASP A 284 19.35 0.50 -24.90
C ASP A 284 18.18 0.17 -25.84
N CYS A 285 16.95 0.17 -25.32
CA CYS A 285 15.76 -0.03 -26.15
C CYS A 285 15.57 1.13 -27.15
N VAL A 286 15.76 2.38 -26.73
CA VAL A 286 15.64 3.54 -27.62
C VAL A 286 16.67 3.51 -28.74
N GLU A 287 17.92 3.10 -28.45
CA GLU A 287 18.95 2.95 -29.47
C GLU A 287 18.64 1.83 -30.45
N GLN A 288 18.13 0.68 -29.98
CA GLN A 288 17.64 -0.39 -30.85
C GLN A 288 16.50 0.09 -31.75
N LEU A 289 15.56 0.86 -31.20
CA LEU A 289 14.45 1.43 -31.95
C LEU A 289 14.95 2.39 -33.04
N ARG A 290 15.93 3.24 -32.72
CA ARG A 290 16.55 4.20 -33.64
C ARG A 290 17.24 3.52 -34.83
N GLN A 291 17.83 2.36 -34.59
CA GLN A 291 18.54 1.58 -35.61
C GLN A 291 17.62 0.63 -36.41
N SER A 292 16.39 0.42 -35.95
CA SER A 292 15.46 -0.53 -36.56
C SER A 292 14.92 -0.02 -37.91
N GLU A 293 15.08 -0.80 -38.96
CA GLU A 293 14.51 -0.51 -40.29
C GLU A 293 13.10 -1.12 -40.42
N PHE A 294 12.94 -2.37 -40.00
CA PHE A 294 11.72 -3.16 -40.19
C PHE A 294 10.67 -2.91 -39.10
N ALA A 295 9.40 -3.02 -39.49
CA ALA A 295 8.27 -2.85 -38.56
C ALA A 295 8.24 -3.91 -37.47
N SER A 296 8.64 -5.16 -37.76
CA SER A 296 8.72 -6.25 -36.78
C SER A 296 9.64 -5.91 -35.61
N ASP A 297 10.80 -5.34 -35.91
CA ASP A 297 11.82 -5.00 -34.91
C ASP A 297 11.36 -3.82 -34.07
N LYS A 298 10.79 -2.79 -34.72
CA LYS A 298 10.18 -1.64 -34.05
C LYS A 298 9.09 -2.08 -33.08
N VAL A 299 8.18 -2.97 -33.52
CA VAL A 299 7.10 -3.49 -32.67
C VAL A 299 7.65 -4.23 -31.47
N LYS A 300 8.66 -5.09 -31.65
CA LYS A 300 9.28 -5.82 -30.54
C LYS A 300 9.90 -4.87 -29.52
N VAL A 301 10.72 -3.92 -29.97
CA VAL A 301 11.41 -2.97 -29.08
C VAL A 301 10.41 -2.07 -28.34
N VAL A 302 9.35 -1.61 -29.02
CA VAL A 302 8.29 -0.81 -28.36
C VAL A 302 7.52 -1.64 -27.33
N ALA A 303 7.32 -2.95 -27.56
CA ALA A 303 6.72 -3.83 -26.58
C ALA A 303 7.63 -4.00 -25.33
N ASP A 304 8.94 -4.15 -25.53
CA ASP A 304 9.90 -4.22 -24.42
C ASP A 304 9.93 -2.92 -23.60
N LEU A 305 9.90 -1.75 -24.27
CA LEU A 305 9.74 -0.45 -23.61
C LEU A 305 8.45 -0.37 -22.78
N ALA A 306 7.33 -0.82 -23.34
CA ALA A 306 6.05 -0.82 -22.62
C ALA A 306 6.10 -1.72 -21.38
N GLN A 307 6.79 -2.86 -21.44
CA GLN A 307 6.98 -3.72 -20.28
C GLN A 307 7.85 -3.05 -19.21
N LEU A 308 8.99 -2.45 -19.59
CA LEU A 308 9.85 -1.72 -18.66
C LEU A 308 9.10 -0.61 -17.92
N ILE A 309 8.28 0.16 -18.64
CA ILE A 309 7.52 1.28 -18.07
C ILE A 309 6.36 0.80 -17.20
N SER A 310 5.62 -0.22 -17.62
CA SER A 310 4.44 -0.69 -16.87
C SER A 310 4.76 -1.64 -15.72
N GLN A 311 6.00 -2.11 -15.62
CA GLN A 311 6.43 -3.07 -14.61
C GLN A 311 7.59 -2.53 -13.79
N ASP A 312 8.80 -2.54 -14.35
CA ASP A 312 10.04 -2.26 -13.61
C ASP A 312 10.10 -0.81 -13.08
N ALA A 313 9.46 0.15 -13.76
CA ALA A 313 9.38 1.53 -13.28
C ALA A 313 8.56 1.68 -11.99
N GLY A 314 7.68 0.72 -11.65
CA GLY A 314 6.95 0.73 -10.37
C GLY A 314 7.89 0.78 -9.18
N ALA A 315 8.97 -0.02 -9.21
CA ALA A 315 9.92 -0.11 -8.12
C ALA A 315 10.77 1.13 -7.87
N ILE A 316 10.80 2.09 -8.82
CA ILE A 316 11.59 3.33 -8.68
C ILE A 316 10.72 4.58 -8.55
N THR A 317 9.41 4.44 -8.73
CA THR A 317 8.47 5.57 -8.66
C THR A 317 7.69 5.59 -7.34
N CYS A 318 7.70 4.50 -6.58
CA CYS A 318 7.04 4.40 -5.29
C CYS A 318 7.66 5.33 -4.24
N LEU A 319 8.98 5.41 -4.11
CA LEU A 319 9.60 6.14 -3.00
C LEU A 319 10.78 7.01 -3.46
N SER A 320 10.83 8.24 -2.95
CA SER A 320 11.89 9.20 -3.17
C SER A 320 13.23 8.71 -2.61
N ASN A 321 14.30 8.89 -3.38
CA ASN A 321 15.66 8.46 -3.03
C ASN A 321 16.09 8.80 -1.58
N PRO A 322 16.07 10.07 -1.13
CA PRO A 322 16.54 10.42 0.22
C PRO A 322 15.68 9.80 1.32
N LEU A 323 14.40 9.58 1.05
CA LEU A 323 13.49 8.94 1.99
C LEU A 323 13.73 7.44 2.06
N HIS A 324 13.87 6.77 0.90
CA HIS A 324 14.16 5.34 0.81
C HIS A 324 15.43 4.95 1.58
N ASP A 325 16.46 5.78 1.55
CA ASP A 325 17.69 5.55 2.32
C ASP A 325 17.42 5.45 3.83
N VAL A 326 16.36 6.10 4.33
CA VAL A 326 16.01 6.14 5.75
C VAL A 326 14.88 5.21 6.14
N VAL A 327 13.88 4.95 5.29
CA VAL A 327 12.67 4.16 5.63
C VAL A 327 12.53 2.83 4.88
N ARG A 328 13.34 2.61 3.84
CA ARG A 328 13.29 1.47 2.90
C ARG A 328 11.92 1.33 2.23
N GLY A 329 11.75 0.38 1.32
CA GLY A 329 10.55 0.24 0.47
C GLY A 329 9.28 -0.29 1.14
N THR A 330 9.04 0.00 2.42
CA THR A 330 7.77 -0.27 3.12
C THR A 330 7.40 0.86 4.09
N GLY A 331 7.99 2.05 3.90
CA GLY A 331 7.90 3.18 4.82
C GLY A 331 8.09 2.85 6.30
N ASN A 332 9.00 1.94 6.61
CA ASN A 332 9.21 1.43 7.97
C ASN A 332 10.23 2.29 8.70
N LEU A 333 9.82 3.17 9.60
CA LEU A 333 10.75 3.96 10.41
C LEU A 333 11.60 3.07 11.35
N PRO A 334 12.94 3.25 11.38
CA PRO A 334 13.81 2.46 12.24
C PRO A 334 13.36 2.42 13.71
N GLY A 335 13.49 1.28 14.36
CA GLY A 335 13.17 1.08 15.78
C GLY A 335 11.68 1.00 16.12
N THR A 336 10.80 1.43 15.23
CA THR A 336 9.37 1.57 15.56
C THR A 336 8.54 0.33 15.27
N SER A 337 8.87 -0.42 14.20
CA SER A 337 7.90 -1.31 13.60
C SER A 337 8.47 -2.66 13.13
N ALA A 338 7.55 -3.53 12.73
CA ALA A 338 7.79 -4.68 11.88
C ALA A 338 6.64 -4.79 10.88
N VAL A 339 6.91 -5.46 9.75
CA VAL A 339 6.00 -5.52 8.61
C VAL A 339 5.33 -6.90 8.52
N LEU A 340 4.02 -6.93 8.36
CA LEU A 340 3.23 -8.11 8.03
C LEU A 340 2.77 -8.04 6.56
N SER A 341 3.02 -9.08 5.79
CA SER A 341 2.58 -9.22 4.39
C SER A 341 2.07 -10.63 4.14
N LEU A 342 1.48 -10.88 2.96
CA LEU A 342 1.08 -12.21 2.53
C LEU A 342 1.81 -12.57 1.23
N LEU A 343 2.49 -13.70 1.19
CA LEU A 343 3.08 -14.24 -0.03
C LEU A 343 2.13 -15.23 -0.69
N VAL A 344 2.04 -15.17 -2.01
CA VAL A 344 1.33 -16.17 -2.82
C VAL A 344 2.30 -17.21 -3.38
N SER A 345 1.80 -18.43 -3.60
CA SER A 345 2.57 -19.50 -4.26
C SER A 345 2.74 -19.23 -5.76
N ARG A 346 3.68 -19.96 -6.37
CA ARG A 346 3.82 -19.97 -7.83
C ARG A 346 2.55 -20.42 -8.55
N GLU A 347 1.85 -21.42 -8.02
CA GLU A 347 0.58 -21.90 -8.60
C GLU A 347 -0.48 -20.79 -8.62
N TYR A 348 -0.62 -20.06 -7.51
CA TYR A 348 -1.51 -18.90 -7.43
C TYR A 348 -1.14 -17.86 -8.49
N TYR A 349 0.14 -17.48 -8.56
CA TYR A 349 0.63 -16.50 -9.52
C TYR A 349 0.40 -16.94 -10.96
N ASP A 350 0.63 -18.21 -11.28
CA ASP A 350 0.40 -18.72 -12.63
C ASP A 350 -1.08 -18.71 -13.02
N HIS A 351 -2.00 -18.84 -12.07
CA HIS A 351 -3.43 -18.71 -12.32
C HIS A 351 -3.86 -17.24 -12.50
N TRP A 352 -3.60 -16.40 -11.48
CA TRP A 352 -4.14 -15.04 -11.42
C TRP A 352 -3.28 -13.98 -12.13
N LYS A 353 -1.99 -14.25 -12.32
CA LYS A 353 -0.96 -13.34 -12.86
C LYS A 353 -0.67 -12.11 -12.02
N ILE A 354 -1.60 -11.67 -11.19
CA ILE A 354 -1.49 -10.56 -10.26
C ILE A 354 -2.14 -11.02 -8.95
N PRO A 355 -1.51 -10.85 -7.78
CA PRO A 355 -2.17 -11.10 -6.51
C PRO A 355 -3.43 -10.26 -6.34
N LEU A 356 -4.48 -10.84 -5.74
CA LEU A 356 -5.74 -10.17 -5.45
C LEU A 356 -6.11 -10.42 -3.99
N LEU A 357 -6.41 -9.36 -3.23
CA LEU A 357 -6.85 -9.48 -1.85
C LEU A 357 -8.24 -10.13 -1.74
N GLU A 358 -8.30 -11.21 -0.95
CA GLU A 358 -9.54 -11.95 -0.69
C GLU A 358 -10.03 -11.74 0.74
N SER A 359 -11.32 -12.00 0.99
CA SER A 359 -11.91 -11.80 2.32
C SER A 359 -11.30 -12.72 3.38
N GLU A 360 -10.85 -13.91 2.98
CA GLU A 360 -10.15 -14.84 3.85
C GLU A 360 -8.77 -14.29 4.28
N ASP A 361 -8.00 -13.73 3.34
CA ASP A 361 -6.72 -13.09 3.64
C ASP A 361 -6.89 -12.01 4.72
N VAL A 362 -7.91 -11.16 4.56
CA VAL A 362 -8.25 -10.09 5.51
C VAL A 362 -8.63 -10.66 6.87
N ALA A 363 -9.47 -11.69 6.91
CA ALA A 363 -9.91 -12.30 8.15
C ALA A 363 -8.75 -12.93 8.94
N LEU A 364 -7.83 -13.59 8.23
CA LEU A 364 -6.64 -14.21 8.83
C LEU A 364 -5.64 -13.16 9.33
N ALA A 365 -5.35 -12.14 8.52
CA ALA A 365 -4.46 -11.05 8.90
C ALA A 365 -4.96 -10.30 10.14
N LYS A 366 -6.27 -10.02 10.22
CA LYS A 366 -6.89 -9.39 11.40
C LYS A 366 -6.67 -10.22 12.68
N GLN A 367 -6.79 -11.54 12.61
CA GLN A 367 -6.56 -12.42 13.76
C GLN A 367 -5.11 -12.37 14.23
N ILE A 368 -4.14 -12.39 13.30
CA ILE A 368 -2.71 -12.23 13.61
C ILE A 368 -2.48 -10.89 14.30
N ILE A 369 -2.95 -9.79 13.71
CA ILE A 369 -2.74 -8.43 14.23
C ILE A 369 -3.36 -8.28 15.62
N SER A 370 -4.59 -8.73 15.83
CA SER A 370 -5.24 -8.66 17.15
C SER A 370 -4.44 -9.40 18.23
N ARG A 371 -3.95 -10.61 17.94
CA ARG A 371 -3.10 -11.36 18.89
C ARG A 371 -1.71 -10.76 19.07
N ALA A 372 -1.14 -10.17 18.02
CA ALA A 372 0.14 -9.48 18.08
C ALA A 372 0.05 -8.24 18.97
N ILE A 373 -1.04 -7.46 18.89
CA ILE A 373 -1.31 -6.31 19.77
C ILE A 373 -1.27 -6.75 21.25
N ASP A 374 -1.93 -7.86 21.61
CA ASP A 374 -1.89 -8.41 22.97
C ASP A 374 -0.45 -8.73 23.42
N LYS A 375 0.33 -9.36 22.54
CA LYS A 375 1.72 -9.75 22.83
C LYS A 375 2.63 -8.53 22.97
N ILE A 376 2.48 -7.52 22.10
CA ILE A 376 3.21 -6.24 22.18
C ILE A 376 2.85 -5.52 23.49
N ALA A 377 1.57 -5.48 23.89
CA ALA A 377 1.15 -4.84 25.14
C ALA A 377 1.78 -5.49 26.38
N ARG A 378 2.07 -6.79 26.36
CA ARG A 378 2.79 -7.49 27.45
C ARG A 378 4.29 -7.16 27.48
N GLN A 379 4.88 -6.84 26.34
CA GLN A 379 6.29 -6.47 26.20
C GLN A 379 6.49 -4.99 25.85
N TYR A 380 5.52 -4.15 26.24
CA TYR A 380 5.43 -2.76 25.78
C TYR A 380 6.68 -1.94 26.11
N GLU A 381 7.17 -2.06 27.34
CA GLU A 381 8.37 -1.36 27.78
C GLU A 381 9.59 -1.73 26.93
N ALA A 382 9.77 -3.02 26.63
CA ALA A 382 10.86 -3.48 25.76
C ALA A 382 10.72 -2.97 24.32
N ALA A 383 9.50 -2.93 23.79
CA ALA A 383 9.22 -2.37 22.47
C ALA A 383 9.55 -0.87 22.41
N CYS A 384 9.14 -0.12 23.43
CA CYS A 384 9.44 1.31 23.55
C CYS A 384 10.92 1.59 23.80
N SER A 385 11.61 0.78 24.62
CA SER A 385 13.06 0.92 24.82
C SER A 385 13.81 0.79 23.51
N TYR A 386 13.44 -0.17 22.67
CA TYR A 386 14.05 -0.33 21.34
C TYR A 386 13.75 0.88 20.44
N LEU A 387 12.49 1.32 20.41
CA LEU A 387 12.08 2.52 19.67
C LEU A 387 12.90 3.75 20.07
N HIS A 388 13.05 4.05 21.36
CA HIS A 388 13.78 5.24 21.80
C HIS A 388 15.27 5.22 21.45
N VAL A 389 15.86 4.04 21.27
CA VAL A 389 17.29 3.90 20.90
C VAL A 389 17.49 4.05 19.40
N HIS A 390 16.57 3.49 18.60
CA HIS A 390 16.78 3.32 17.16
C HIS A 390 15.95 4.27 16.27
N HIS A 391 14.97 4.99 16.83
CA HIS A 391 14.14 5.93 16.08
C HIS A 391 14.97 7.02 15.41
N VAL A 392 14.65 7.29 14.15
CA VAL A 392 15.28 8.35 13.34
C VAL A 392 14.25 9.43 13.04
N ASP A 393 14.58 10.68 13.37
CA ASP A 393 13.77 11.84 12.98
C ASP A 393 14.03 12.19 11.51
N ILE A 394 12.95 12.23 10.73
CA ILE A 394 12.96 12.48 9.29
C ILE A 394 12.42 13.86 8.91
N ALA A 395 12.10 14.74 9.88
CA ALA A 395 11.53 16.05 9.62
C ALA A 395 12.39 16.92 8.67
N HIS A 396 13.71 16.73 8.68
CA HIS A 396 14.64 17.42 7.78
C HIS A 396 14.45 17.08 6.28
N LEU A 397 13.70 16.03 5.95
CA LEU A 397 13.38 15.64 4.58
C LEU A 397 12.14 16.35 4.03
N GLU A 398 11.38 17.08 4.87
CA GLU A 398 10.12 17.69 4.50
C GLU A 398 10.29 18.73 3.39
N ASP A 399 11.27 19.63 3.51
CA ASP A 399 11.53 20.64 2.47
C ASP A 399 11.87 19.97 1.11
N ALA A 400 12.68 18.92 1.13
CA ALA A 400 13.10 18.22 -0.09
C ALA A 400 11.97 17.46 -0.82
N LEU A 401 10.90 17.07 -0.11
CA LEU A 401 9.81 16.25 -0.65
C LEU A 401 8.57 17.07 -1.00
N PHE A 402 8.37 18.22 -0.34
CA PHE A 402 7.18 19.05 -0.49
C PHE A 402 7.45 20.38 -1.22
N GLU A 403 8.70 20.68 -1.58
CA GLU A 403 9.00 21.76 -2.52
C GLU A 403 8.32 21.49 -3.89
N LYS A 404 7.55 22.48 -4.37
CA LYS A 404 6.95 22.41 -5.69
C LYS A 404 8.06 22.53 -6.73
N HIS A 405 8.30 21.46 -7.47
CA HIS A 405 8.97 21.58 -8.76
C HIS A 405 7.99 22.25 -9.73
N GLU A 406 8.21 23.55 -9.98
CA GLU A 406 7.45 24.37 -10.95
C GLU A 406 7.58 23.85 -12.39
#